data_AF-A0A7K4AAU5-F1
#
_entry.id   AF-A0A7K4AAU5-F1
#
_cell.length_a   1.000
_cell.length_b   1.000
_cell.length_c   1.000
_cell.angle_alpha   90.00
_cell.angle_beta   90.00
_cell.angle_gamma   90.00
#
_symmetry.space_group_name_H-M   'P 1'
#
loop_
_entity.id
_entity.type
_entity.pdbx_description
1 polymer ?
#
loop_
_entity_poly.entity_id
_entity_poly.type
_entity_poly.pdbx_seq_one_letter_code
_entity_poly.pdbx_strand_id
1 'polypeptide(L)'
;MTAEELVGINKKEVLRAKIDDVRLSDTMDKEFITIRPDERLSDALSKMSELDLHEIPVSRDGKRIDGLISYGTILKRRNLSIDAKVSTISISPPAVSPETAITEAAEVLLREGYRQLPIVNDDHIEGILTRGHILSLLRNIPDLRDVPVESVMSPEVRTATGKDLVVDAMADMWGLDVRILPVIDTHERIMGIVGFKDLAGYNWREKNRQTLGEVIGNSFPANVLVESVMVEDPVTIPPGTTVGDAAKIMLDRNISTLPITEERELRGIVTKYDLVELVASFRRRDMMYMQITGMGEEDRFETEQMERVITQSVQKIARIVTPLMFSLHVGKYHQEGIRTKYSMNGRLITVNGVMTANAVEWDLIQATTDLMGIFERRVIDKKEEKLDHQRRTRNIGHPW
;
A
#
# COMPACT_ATOMS: atom_id res chain seq x y z
N MET A 1 13.50 28.38 9.90
CA MET A 1 12.03 28.39 10.05
C MET A 1 11.48 29.70 9.55
N THR A 2 10.89 29.67 8.36
CA THR A 2 10.16 30.81 7.77
C THR A 2 8.76 30.92 8.40
N ALA A 3 8.09 32.07 8.22
CA ALA A 3 6.72 32.23 8.69
C ALA A 3 5.73 31.25 8.02
N GLU A 4 5.97 30.89 6.76
CA GLU A 4 5.19 29.88 6.03
C GLU A 4 5.39 28.47 6.60
N GLU A 5 6.62 28.11 6.99
CA GLU A 5 6.92 26.83 7.65
C GLU A 5 6.22 26.74 9.02
N LEU A 6 6.23 27.82 9.80
CA LEU A 6 5.51 27.92 11.08
C LEU A 6 3.98 27.78 10.91
N VAL A 7 3.40 28.42 9.88
CA VAL A 7 1.97 28.29 9.56
C VAL A 7 1.63 26.88 9.11
N GLY A 8 2.50 26.23 8.31
CA GLY A 8 2.35 24.83 7.91
C GLY A 8 2.38 23.87 9.09
N ILE A 9 3.30 24.07 10.03
CA ILE A 9 3.39 23.29 11.27
C ILE A 9 2.12 23.45 12.12
N ASN A 10 1.66 24.68 12.37
CA ASN A 10 0.44 24.93 13.15
C ASN A 10 -0.81 24.34 12.49
N LYS A 11 -0.97 24.47 11.17
CA LYS A 11 -2.08 23.82 10.44
C LYS A 11 -2.03 22.30 10.57
N LYS A 12 -0.83 21.70 10.52
CA LYS A 12 -0.64 20.27 10.67
C LYS A 12 -0.99 19.79 12.08
N GLU A 13 -0.60 20.51 13.13
CA GLU A 13 -0.96 20.15 14.50
C GLU A 13 -2.46 20.21 14.75
N VAL A 14 -3.14 21.25 14.23
CA VAL A 14 -4.60 21.38 14.29
C VAL A 14 -5.28 20.24 13.52
N LEU A 15 -4.82 19.97 12.29
CA LEU A 15 -5.37 18.89 11.47
C LEU A 15 -5.20 17.53 12.14
N ARG A 16 -4.02 17.30 12.70
CA ARG A 16 -3.71 16.09 13.44
C ARG A 16 -4.61 15.92 14.66
N ALA A 17 -4.86 16.98 15.41
CA ALA A 17 -5.81 16.94 16.53
C ALA A 17 -7.22 16.55 16.06
N LYS A 18 -7.68 17.04 14.90
CA LYS A 18 -8.97 16.64 14.32
C LYS A 18 -9.01 15.16 13.92
N ILE A 19 -7.89 14.61 13.43
CA ILE A 19 -7.79 13.19 13.08
C ILE A 19 -7.76 12.33 14.35
N ASP A 20 -6.97 12.73 15.35
CA ASP A 20 -6.79 11.99 16.60
C ASP A 20 -8.09 12.01 17.45
N ASP A 21 -9.02 12.95 17.24
CA ASP A 21 -10.35 12.99 17.88
C ASP A 21 -11.32 11.93 17.33
N VAL A 22 -11.02 11.35 16.15
CA VAL A 22 -11.83 10.28 15.57
C VAL A 22 -11.64 8.99 16.35
N ARG A 23 -12.73 8.50 16.94
CA ARG A 23 -12.76 7.22 17.66
C ARG A 23 -12.99 6.07 16.71
N LEU A 24 -12.27 4.96 16.93
CA LEU A 24 -12.47 3.74 16.15
C LEU A 24 -13.87 3.15 16.37
N SER A 25 -14.40 3.28 17.59
CA SER A 25 -15.74 2.79 17.93
C SER A 25 -16.89 3.44 17.14
N ASP A 26 -16.67 4.66 16.64
CA ASP A 26 -17.62 5.40 15.80
C ASP A 26 -17.40 5.15 14.29
N THR A 27 -16.30 4.49 13.94
CA THR A 27 -15.81 4.34 12.57
C THR A 27 -15.83 2.90 12.07
N MET A 28 -15.83 1.92 12.97
CA MET A 28 -15.80 0.48 12.66
C MET A 28 -17.19 -0.10 12.38
N ASP A 29 -17.24 -1.22 11.65
CA ASP A 29 -18.46 -2.01 11.49
C ASP A 29 -18.68 -2.86 12.74
N LYS A 30 -19.89 -2.77 13.32
CA LYS A 30 -20.29 -3.59 14.48
C LYS A 30 -20.90 -4.92 14.07
N GLU A 31 -21.34 -5.04 12.83
CA GLU A 31 -21.78 -6.29 12.23
C GLU A 31 -20.61 -6.87 11.43
N PHE A 32 -20.17 -8.06 11.83
CA PHE A 32 -19.04 -8.72 11.21
C PHE A 32 -19.20 -10.23 11.21
N ILE A 33 -18.42 -10.87 10.36
CA ILE A 33 -18.44 -12.31 10.17
C ILE A 33 -17.18 -12.88 10.80
N THR A 34 -17.33 -14.02 11.47
CA THR A 34 -16.23 -14.82 11.99
C THR A 34 -16.20 -16.19 11.33
N ILE A 35 -15.10 -16.89 11.54
CA ILE A 35 -14.98 -18.31 11.21
C ILE A 35 -14.58 -19.10 12.44
N ARG A 36 -15.16 -20.27 12.63
CA ARG A 36 -14.81 -21.14 13.77
C ARG A 36 -13.46 -21.81 13.53
N PRO A 37 -12.68 -22.08 14.59
CA PRO A 37 -11.38 -22.75 14.46
C PRO A 37 -11.47 -24.16 13.87
N ASP A 38 -12.61 -24.84 13.99
CA ASP A 38 -12.86 -26.20 13.51
C ASP A 38 -13.43 -26.28 12.09
N GLU A 39 -13.84 -25.16 11.49
CA GLU A 39 -14.24 -25.08 10.08
C GLU A 39 -13.04 -25.34 9.14
N ARG A 40 -13.34 -25.73 7.89
CA ARG A 40 -12.31 -26.08 6.90
C ARG A 40 -11.75 -24.82 6.23
N LEU A 41 -10.54 -24.94 5.69
CA LEU A 41 -9.97 -23.88 4.85
C LEU A 41 -10.78 -23.62 3.58
N SER A 42 -11.46 -24.64 3.04
CA SER A 42 -12.42 -24.47 1.95
C SER A 42 -13.54 -23.47 2.33
N ASP A 43 -14.07 -23.57 3.55
CA ASP A 43 -15.15 -22.71 4.04
C ASP A 43 -14.66 -21.27 4.23
N ALA A 44 -13.43 -21.11 4.73
CA ALA A 44 -12.75 -19.82 4.84
C ALA A 44 -12.60 -19.15 3.47
N LEU A 45 -12.08 -19.88 2.49
CA LEU A 45 -11.86 -19.39 1.13
C LEU A 45 -13.18 -19.02 0.44
N SER A 46 -14.22 -19.83 0.61
CA SER A 46 -15.56 -19.53 0.10
C SER A 46 -16.10 -18.23 0.70
N LYS A 47 -16.09 -18.08 2.04
CA LYS A 47 -16.51 -16.84 2.72
C LYS A 47 -15.69 -15.63 2.25
N MET A 48 -14.37 -15.77 2.16
CA MET A 48 -13.48 -14.69 1.69
C MET A 48 -13.83 -14.26 0.26
N SER A 49 -14.04 -15.21 -0.65
CA SER A 49 -14.35 -14.92 -2.04
C SER A 49 -15.75 -14.34 -2.24
N GLU A 50 -16.76 -14.89 -1.58
CA GLU A 50 -18.16 -14.48 -1.73
C GLU A 50 -18.42 -13.09 -1.16
N LEU A 51 -17.71 -12.73 -0.10
CA LEU A 51 -17.90 -11.48 0.63
C LEU A 51 -16.78 -10.46 0.38
N ASP A 52 -15.85 -10.75 -0.56
CA ASP A 52 -14.67 -9.93 -0.89
C ASP A 52 -13.80 -9.58 0.35
N LEU A 53 -13.73 -10.50 1.32
CA LEU A 53 -12.97 -10.35 2.55
C LEU A 53 -11.55 -10.87 2.40
N HIS A 54 -10.57 -10.11 2.90
CA HIS A 54 -9.17 -10.53 2.88
C HIS A 54 -8.68 -11.16 4.19
N GLU A 55 -9.28 -10.73 5.30
CA GLU A 55 -9.01 -11.23 6.64
C GLU A 55 -10.33 -11.61 7.30
N ILE A 56 -10.38 -12.72 8.05
CA ILE A 56 -11.55 -13.11 8.83
C ILE A 56 -11.11 -13.40 10.27
N PRO A 57 -11.73 -12.78 11.29
CA PRO A 57 -11.53 -13.16 12.69
C PRO A 57 -11.90 -14.61 12.93
N VAL A 58 -11.02 -15.35 13.60
CA VAL A 58 -11.31 -16.70 14.07
C VAL A 58 -11.95 -16.60 15.45
N SER A 59 -13.12 -17.20 15.61
CA SER A 59 -13.89 -17.15 16.86
C SER A 59 -14.80 -18.38 17.01
N ARG A 60 -14.74 -19.04 18.16
CA ARG A 60 -15.61 -20.19 18.52
C ARG A 60 -17.04 -19.80 18.80
N ASP A 61 -17.28 -18.62 19.36
CA ASP A 61 -18.58 -18.15 19.81
C ASP A 61 -19.10 -16.93 19.04
N GLY A 62 -18.30 -16.43 18.08
CA GLY A 62 -18.58 -15.23 17.29
C GLY A 62 -18.32 -13.92 18.04
N LYS A 63 -17.84 -13.97 19.29
CA LYS A 63 -17.63 -12.80 20.15
C LYS A 63 -16.17 -12.66 20.56
N ARG A 64 -15.54 -13.73 21.02
CA ARG A 64 -14.16 -13.72 21.48
C ARG A 64 -13.20 -13.99 20.34
N ILE A 65 -12.11 -13.25 20.27
CA ILE A 65 -11.06 -13.46 19.27
C ILE A 65 -10.19 -14.66 19.67
N ASP A 66 -10.22 -15.72 18.88
CA ASP A 66 -9.31 -16.88 19.02
C ASP A 66 -8.08 -16.74 18.10
N GLY A 67 -8.17 -15.93 17.04
CA GLY A 67 -7.13 -15.76 16.05
C GLY A 67 -7.59 -14.93 14.85
N LEU A 68 -6.75 -14.83 13.84
CA LEU A 68 -7.03 -14.19 12.56
C LEU A 68 -6.55 -15.10 11.43
N ILE A 69 -7.34 -15.21 10.36
CA ILE A 69 -6.90 -15.84 9.11
C ILE A 69 -6.95 -14.80 7.99
N SER A 70 -5.95 -14.82 7.10
CA SER A 70 -5.88 -13.93 5.94
C SER A 70 -5.56 -14.71 4.68
N TYR A 71 -5.87 -14.15 3.51
CA TYR A 71 -5.33 -14.67 2.25
C TYR A 71 -3.81 -14.84 2.34
N GLY A 72 -3.08 -13.84 2.83
CA GLY A 72 -1.61 -13.93 2.94
C GLY A 72 -1.14 -15.15 3.77
N THR A 73 -1.82 -15.42 4.89
CA THR A 73 -1.52 -16.57 5.75
C THR A 73 -1.84 -17.90 5.07
N ILE A 74 -2.95 -17.97 4.33
CA ILE A 74 -3.34 -19.15 3.54
C ILE A 74 -2.34 -19.40 2.41
N LEU A 75 -1.99 -18.35 1.65
CA LEU A 75 -1.13 -18.42 0.46
C LEU A 75 0.31 -18.84 0.80
N LYS A 76 0.82 -18.48 1.98
CA LYS A 76 2.14 -18.91 2.46
C LYS A 76 2.22 -20.42 2.74
N ARG A 77 1.09 -21.15 2.83
CA ARG A 77 1.01 -22.57 3.19
C ARG A 77 0.60 -23.45 2.00
N ARG A 78 1.42 -23.47 0.94
CA ARG A 78 1.12 -24.11 -0.37
C ARG A 78 0.74 -25.60 -0.31
N ASN A 79 1.33 -26.37 0.61
CA ASN A 79 1.15 -27.83 0.69
C ASN A 79 0.02 -28.27 1.65
N LEU A 80 -0.82 -27.34 2.10
CA LEU A 80 -1.89 -27.66 3.03
C LEU A 80 -3.17 -28.03 2.27
N SER A 81 -3.83 -29.10 2.73
CA SER A 81 -5.12 -29.54 2.20
C SER A 81 -6.19 -28.49 2.47
N ILE A 82 -7.11 -28.29 1.52
CA ILE A 82 -8.28 -27.42 1.70
C ILE A 82 -9.24 -27.93 2.78
N ASP A 83 -9.14 -29.21 3.16
CA ASP A 83 -9.91 -29.81 4.26
C ASP A 83 -9.27 -29.61 5.64
N ALA A 84 -8.07 -29.02 5.70
CA ALA A 84 -7.44 -28.69 6.98
C ALA A 84 -8.31 -27.72 7.79
N LYS A 85 -8.15 -27.74 9.11
CA LYS A 85 -8.87 -26.83 10.01
C LYS A 85 -8.25 -25.44 9.96
N VAL A 86 -9.10 -24.42 10.09
CA VAL A 86 -8.67 -23.01 10.20
C VAL A 86 -7.64 -22.81 11.32
N SER A 87 -7.82 -23.45 12.48
CA SER A 87 -6.90 -23.34 13.61
C SER A 87 -5.46 -23.77 13.31
N THR A 88 -5.22 -24.53 12.24
CA THR A 88 -3.88 -24.99 11.86
C THR A 88 -3.00 -23.85 11.34
N ILE A 89 -3.61 -22.78 10.83
CA ILE A 89 -2.89 -21.64 10.23
C ILE A 89 -3.33 -20.28 10.78
N SER A 90 -4.30 -20.23 11.68
CA SER A 90 -4.70 -18.99 12.34
C SER A 90 -3.50 -18.37 13.06
N ILE A 91 -3.34 -17.06 12.90
CA ILE A 91 -2.30 -16.27 13.57
C ILE A 91 -2.92 -15.45 14.70
N SER A 92 -2.08 -14.95 15.60
CA SER A 92 -2.53 -13.97 16.59
C SER A 92 -2.96 -12.67 15.89
N PRO A 93 -4.12 -12.10 16.24
CA PRO A 93 -4.56 -10.84 15.68
C PRO A 93 -3.63 -9.70 16.14
N PRO A 94 -3.47 -8.63 15.36
CA PRO A 94 -2.83 -7.41 15.83
C PRO A 94 -3.60 -6.81 17.01
N ALA A 95 -2.89 -6.29 18.00
CA ALA A 95 -3.49 -5.63 19.15
C ALA A 95 -3.98 -4.23 18.77
N VAL A 96 -5.27 -4.09 18.46
CA VAL A 96 -5.94 -2.80 18.24
C VAL A 96 -7.22 -2.78 19.08
N SER A 97 -7.35 -1.75 19.92
CA SER A 97 -8.48 -1.57 20.83
C SER A 97 -9.37 -0.41 20.39
N PRO A 98 -10.60 -0.26 20.92
CA PRO A 98 -11.45 0.89 20.63
C PRO A 98 -10.81 2.25 20.91
N GLU A 99 -9.88 2.32 21.87
CA GLU A 99 -9.16 3.53 22.28
C GLU A 99 -7.90 3.80 21.45
N THR A 100 -7.51 2.87 20.57
CA THR A 100 -6.36 3.07 19.68
C THR A 100 -6.64 4.21 18.70
N ALA A 101 -5.71 5.14 18.55
CA ALA A 101 -5.87 6.24 17.59
C ALA A 101 -6.00 5.72 16.15
N ILE A 102 -6.83 6.37 15.33
CA ILE A 102 -7.04 5.95 13.94
C ILE A 102 -5.76 6.04 13.09
N THR A 103 -4.86 6.97 13.41
CA THR A 103 -3.55 7.08 12.76
C THR A 103 -2.65 5.86 13.06
N GLU A 104 -2.77 5.29 14.25
CA GLU A 104 -2.08 4.05 14.63
C GLU A 104 -2.73 2.82 14.00
N ALA A 105 -4.05 2.72 13.98
CA ALA A 105 -4.74 1.63 13.30
C ALA A 105 -4.47 1.62 11.78
N ALA A 106 -4.39 2.80 11.16
CA ALA A 106 -3.94 2.96 9.78
C ALA A 106 -2.53 2.41 9.57
N GLU A 107 -1.59 2.71 10.47
CA GLU A 107 -0.23 2.18 10.42
C GLU A 107 -0.21 0.65 10.56
N VAL A 108 -1.01 0.07 11.46
CA VAL A 108 -1.11 -1.39 11.61
C VAL A 108 -1.63 -2.05 10.32
N LEU A 109 -2.65 -1.48 9.65
CA LEU A 109 -3.13 -1.99 8.36
C LEU A 109 -2.03 -2.02 7.28
N LEU A 110 -1.19 -0.99 7.24
CA LEU A 110 -0.09 -0.88 6.27
C LEU A 110 1.04 -1.83 6.62
N ARG A 111 1.43 -1.87 7.90
CA ARG A 111 2.52 -2.70 8.42
C ARG A 111 2.28 -4.18 8.18
N GLU A 112 1.10 -4.65 8.55
CA GLU A 112 0.72 -6.06 8.42
C GLU A 112 0.27 -6.41 6.99
N GLY A 113 0.10 -5.41 6.11
CA GLY A 113 -0.42 -5.60 4.76
C GLY A 113 -1.90 -5.98 4.70
N TYR A 114 -2.63 -5.81 5.81
CA TYR A 114 -4.04 -6.17 5.93
C TYR A 114 -4.98 -5.12 5.32
N ARG A 115 -6.16 -5.57 4.90
CA ARG A 115 -7.24 -4.69 4.41
C ARG A 115 -8.26 -4.37 5.49
N GLN A 116 -8.33 -5.21 6.52
CA GLN A 116 -9.16 -4.97 7.70
C GLN A 116 -8.51 -5.50 8.99
N LEU A 117 -8.94 -4.95 10.12
CA LEU A 117 -8.48 -5.30 11.46
C LEU A 117 -9.67 -5.58 12.38
N PRO A 118 -9.64 -6.65 13.18
CA PRO A 118 -10.52 -6.75 14.33
C PRO A 118 -10.14 -5.72 15.39
N ILE A 119 -11.14 -5.00 15.89
CA ILE A 119 -11.01 -4.11 17.04
C ILE A 119 -11.44 -4.89 18.27
N VAL A 120 -10.51 -5.06 19.21
CA VAL A 120 -10.65 -6.00 20.32
C VAL A 120 -10.54 -5.27 21.66
N ASN A 121 -11.47 -5.54 22.57
CA ASN A 121 -11.43 -5.11 23.95
C ASN A 121 -11.55 -6.31 24.88
N ASP A 122 -10.56 -6.57 25.75
CA ASP A 122 -10.54 -7.74 26.66
C ASP A 122 -10.91 -9.06 25.95
N ASP A 123 -10.24 -9.36 24.82
CA ASP A 123 -10.50 -10.48 23.90
C ASP A 123 -11.85 -10.48 23.17
N HIS A 124 -12.73 -9.51 23.39
CA HIS A 124 -14.01 -9.41 22.68
C HIS A 124 -13.85 -8.56 21.42
N ILE A 125 -14.36 -9.06 20.30
CA ILE A 125 -14.40 -8.33 19.04
C ILE A 125 -15.55 -7.32 19.14
N GLU A 126 -15.20 -6.04 19.19
CA GLU A 126 -16.15 -4.93 19.25
C GLU A 126 -16.59 -4.50 17.84
N GLY A 127 -15.73 -4.71 16.85
CA GLY A 127 -16.02 -4.41 15.46
C GLY A 127 -14.85 -4.66 14.52
N ILE A 128 -15.04 -4.34 13.23
CA ILE A 128 -14.02 -4.45 12.19
C ILE A 128 -13.72 -3.08 11.59
N LEU A 129 -12.44 -2.72 11.55
CA LEU A 129 -11.97 -1.52 10.85
C LEU A 129 -11.41 -1.91 9.48
N THR A 130 -11.97 -1.35 8.41
CA THR A 130 -11.49 -1.53 7.03
C THR A 130 -10.70 -0.31 6.55
N ARG A 131 -9.90 -0.46 5.49
CA ARG A 131 -9.33 0.71 4.77
C ARG A 131 -10.41 1.68 4.28
N GLY A 132 -11.61 1.18 3.96
CA GLY A 132 -12.73 2.02 3.52
C GLY A 132 -13.22 2.99 4.59
N HIS A 133 -13.18 2.57 5.86
CA HIS A 133 -13.51 3.45 6.98
C HIS A 133 -12.51 4.60 7.11
N ILE A 134 -11.22 4.32 6.94
CA ILE A 134 -10.16 5.36 6.94
C ILE A 134 -10.37 6.33 5.78
N LEU A 135 -10.68 5.83 4.58
CA LEU A 135 -10.98 6.67 3.42
C LEU A 135 -12.20 7.59 3.65
N SER A 136 -13.16 7.15 4.47
CA SER A 136 -14.34 7.97 4.80
C SER A 136 -13.95 9.21 5.61
N LEU A 137 -12.87 9.18 6.39
CA LEU A 137 -12.34 10.36 7.07
C LEU A 137 -11.85 11.42 6.11
N LEU A 138 -11.19 11.01 5.02
CA LEU A 138 -10.67 11.90 3.99
C LEU A 138 -11.79 12.72 3.33
N ARG A 139 -13.01 12.21 3.31
CA ARG A 139 -14.19 12.92 2.80
C ARG A 139 -14.74 13.95 3.81
N ASN A 140 -14.61 13.66 5.09
CA ASN A 140 -15.34 14.36 6.15
C ASN A 140 -14.51 15.45 6.83
N ILE A 141 -13.18 15.39 6.74
CA ILE A 141 -12.27 16.42 7.29
C ILE A 141 -11.87 17.36 6.14
N PRO A 142 -12.36 18.61 6.08
CA PRO A 142 -12.12 19.51 4.94
C PRO A 142 -10.65 19.70 4.58
N ASP A 143 -9.80 19.86 5.60
CA ASP A 143 -8.35 20.04 5.42
C ASP A 143 -7.66 18.80 4.80
N LEU A 144 -8.21 17.59 4.95
CA LEU A 144 -7.75 16.38 4.25
C LEU A 144 -8.42 16.22 2.89
N ARG A 145 -9.71 16.54 2.83
CA ARG A 145 -10.52 16.41 1.63
C ARG A 145 -9.91 17.16 0.48
N ASP A 146 -9.48 18.39 0.72
CA ASP A 146 -9.03 19.33 -0.30
C ASP A 146 -7.53 19.14 -0.68
N VAL A 147 -6.86 18.14 -0.12
CA VAL A 147 -5.47 17.78 -0.48
C VAL A 147 -5.45 17.29 -1.94
N PRO A 148 -4.57 17.81 -2.82
CA PRO A 148 -4.44 17.31 -4.19
C PRO A 148 -3.91 15.88 -4.23
N VAL A 149 -4.45 15.02 -5.10
CA VAL A 149 -4.00 13.63 -5.23
C VAL A 149 -2.52 13.52 -5.63
N GLU A 150 -1.98 14.50 -6.35
CA GLU A 150 -0.57 14.54 -6.76
C GLU A 150 0.40 14.58 -5.58
N SER A 151 -0.06 15.09 -4.43
CA SER A 151 0.76 15.13 -3.22
C SER A 151 0.94 13.75 -2.58
N VAL A 152 0.11 12.76 -2.96
CA VAL A 152 0.11 11.39 -2.41
C VAL A 152 0.26 10.30 -3.46
N MET A 153 0.06 10.60 -4.74
CA MET A 153 0.18 9.62 -5.82
C MET A 153 1.61 9.12 -6.00
N SER A 154 1.74 7.97 -6.65
CA SER A 154 3.00 7.54 -7.24
C SER A 154 3.10 8.09 -8.69
N PRO A 155 4.04 9.01 -8.99
CA PRO A 155 4.16 9.60 -10.33
C PRO A 155 4.85 8.66 -11.33
N GLU A 156 5.81 7.87 -10.87
CA GLU A 156 6.54 6.90 -11.69
C GLU A 156 5.88 5.53 -11.54
N VAL A 157 5.08 5.15 -12.54
CA VAL A 157 4.28 3.92 -12.50
C VAL A 157 4.83 2.93 -13.51
N ARG A 158 5.10 1.70 -13.07
CA ARG A 158 5.39 0.61 -14.00
C ARG A 158 4.13 0.27 -14.78
N THR A 159 4.24 0.24 -16.10
CA THR A 159 3.16 -0.09 -17.01
C THR A 159 3.44 -1.38 -17.76
N ALA A 160 2.38 -2.06 -18.19
CA ALA A 160 2.43 -3.13 -19.18
C ALA A 160 1.87 -2.64 -20.53
N THR A 161 2.13 -3.38 -21.60
CA THR A 161 1.45 -3.24 -22.88
C THR A 161 0.45 -4.37 -23.09
N GLY A 162 -0.52 -4.19 -23.98
CA GLY A 162 -1.48 -5.25 -24.32
C GLY A 162 -0.82 -6.54 -24.86
N LYS A 163 0.37 -6.40 -25.46
CA LYS A 163 1.14 -7.51 -26.06
C LYS A 163 2.09 -8.21 -25.09
N ASP A 164 2.22 -7.70 -23.87
CA ASP A 164 3.04 -8.35 -22.85
C ASP A 164 2.40 -9.68 -22.45
N LEU A 165 3.23 -10.64 -22.04
CA LEU A 165 2.71 -11.89 -21.50
C LEU A 165 2.25 -11.66 -20.06
N VAL A 166 1.16 -12.32 -19.67
CA VAL A 166 0.67 -12.32 -18.29
C VAL A 166 1.74 -12.79 -17.30
N VAL A 167 2.59 -13.74 -17.70
CA VAL A 167 3.70 -14.22 -16.86
C VAL A 167 4.72 -13.13 -16.58
N ASP A 168 4.99 -12.25 -17.54
CA ASP A 168 5.92 -11.13 -17.38
C ASP A 168 5.28 -10.03 -16.52
N ALA A 169 4.01 -9.72 -16.76
CA ALA A 169 3.24 -8.78 -15.92
C ALA A 169 3.18 -9.24 -14.45
N MET A 170 3.02 -10.54 -14.19
CA MET A 170 3.09 -11.10 -12.83
C MET A 170 4.49 -10.99 -12.23
N ALA A 171 5.53 -11.27 -13.00
CA ALA A 171 6.92 -11.14 -12.55
C ALA A 171 7.24 -9.69 -12.15
N ASP A 172 6.77 -8.72 -12.95
CA ASP A 172 6.85 -7.29 -12.67
C ASP A 172 6.05 -6.91 -11.41
N MET A 173 4.81 -7.40 -11.26
CA MET A 173 3.99 -7.17 -10.08
C MET A 173 4.67 -7.68 -8.80
N TRP A 174 5.17 -8.91 -8.80
CA TRP A 174 5.93 -9.46 -7.69
C TRP A 174 7.22 -8.67 -7.42
N GLY A 175 7.83 -8.09 -8.46
CA GLY A 175 9.16 -7.49 -8.36
C GLY A 175 9.12 -6.12 -7.77
N LEU A 176 8.05 -5.42 -8.10
CA LEU A 176 7.79 -4.08 -7.64
C LEU A 176 6.93 -4.07 -6.37
N ASP A 177 6.49 -5.25 -5.89
CA ASP A 177 5.45 -5.41 -4.86
C ASP A 177 4.19 -4.58 -5.14
N VAL A 178 3.83 -4.50 -6.42
CA VAL A 178 2.61 -3.83 -6.87
C VAL A 178 1.59 -4.88 -7.25
N ARG A 179 0.33 -4.58 -6.96
CA ARG A 179 -0.77 -5.54 -7.20
C ARG A 179 -1.50 -5.35 -8.52
N ILE A 180 -1.27 -4.20 -9.15
CA ILE A 180 -1.95 -3.73 -10.35
C ILE A 180 -0.90 -3.02 -11.21
N LEU A 181 -0.97 -3.24 -12.52
CA LEU A 181 -0.22 -2.50 -13.53
C LEU A 181 -1.22 -1.79 -14.46
N PRO A 182 -1.06 -0.48 -14.72
CA PRO A 182 -1.73 0.16 -15.85
C PRO A 182 -1.23 -0.45 -17.16
N VAL A 183 -2.15 -0.62 -18.11
CA VAL A 183 -1.86 -1.09 -19.45
C VAL A 183 -1.97 0.09 -20.41
N ILE A 184 -0.90 0.35 -21.16
CA ILE A 184 -0.80 1.48 -22.08
C ILE A 184 -0.65 1.04 -23.53
N ASP A 185 -1.04 1.92 -24.45
CA ASP A 185 -0.78 1.77 -25.88
C ASP A 185 0.64 2.26 -26.26
N THR A 186 0.96 2.19 -27.55
CA THR A 186 2.26 2.64 -28.08
C THR A 186 2.50 4.15 -27.98
N HIS A 187 1.50 4.94 -27.59
CA HIS A 187 1.56 6.39 -27.40
C HIS A 187 1.45 6.75 -25.90
N GLU A 188 1.70 5.81 -24.99
CA GLU A 188 1.62 6.00 -23.53
C GLU A 188 0.22 6.37 -22.99
N ARG A 189 -0.83 6.09 -23.78
CA ARG A 189 -2.21 6.32 -23.36
C ARG A 189 -2.77 5.09 -22.68
N ILE A 190 -3.51 5.30 -21.60
CA ILE A 190 -4.12 4.19 -20.87
C ILE A 190 -5.17 3.46 -21.72
N MET A 191 -5.02 2.14 -21.82
CA MET A 191 -5.97 1.20 -22.44
C MET A 191 -6.74 0.41 -21.39
N GLY A 192 -6.06 0.05 -20.30
CA GLY A 192 -6.56 -0.90 -19.32
C GLY A 192 -5.84 -0.84 -17.98
N ILE A 193 -6.26 -1.68 -17.05
CA ILE A 193 -5.49 -2.09 -15.87
C ILE A 193 -5.52 -3.61 -15.77
N VAL A 194 -4.44 -4.21 -15.26
CA VAL A 194 -4.40 -5.64 -14.93
C VAL A 194 -3.96 -5.79 -13.49
N GLY A 195 -4.70 -6.58 -12.69
CA GLY A 195 -4.35 -6.86 -11.30
C GLY A 195 -4.41 -8.34 -10.95
N PHE A 196 -3.85 -8.69 -9.78
CA PHE A 196 -3.86 -10.08 -9.29
C PHE A 196 -5.24 -10.76 -9.29
N LYS A 197 -6.31 -10.00 -9.00
CA LYS A 197 -7.69 -10.54 -8.97
C LYS A 197 -8.15 -10.96 -10.36
N ASP A 198 -7.80 -10.19 -11.39
CA ASP A 198 -8.17 -10.44 -12.78
C ASP A 198 -7.42 -11.66 -13.31
N LEU A 199 -6.15 -11.81 -12.91
CA LEU A 199 -5.31 -12.96 -13.26
C LEU A 199 -5.78 -14.24 -12.54
N ALA A 200 -6.03 -14.19 -11.23
CA ALA A 200 -6.44 -15.37 -10.45
C ALA A 200 -7.76 -16.00 -10.96
N GLY A 201 -8.69 -15.18 -11.46
CA GLY A 201 -9.98 -15.63 -12.02
C GLY A 201 -9.86 -16.49 -13.27
N TYR A 202 -8.80 -16.35 -14.07
CA TYR A 202 -8.57 -17.17 -15.26
C TYR A 202 -8.36 -18.65 -14.92
N ASN A 203 -7.59 -18.92 -13.86
CA ASN A 203 -7.30 -20.27 -13.42
C ASN A 203 -8.49 -20.95 -12.73
N TRP A 204 -9.49 -20.22 -12.22
CA TRP A 204 -10.61 -20.80 -11.46
C TRP A 204 -11.61 -21.62 -12.31
N ARG A 205 -11.64 -21.42 -13.63
CA ARG A 205 -12.66 -22.02 -14.51
C ARG A 205 -12.42 -23.48 -14.92
N GLU A 206 -11.29 -24.11 -14.55
CA GLU A 206 -11.01 -25.54 -14.85
C GLU A 206 -10.72 -26.40 -13.59
N LYS A 207 -11.69 -27.28 -13.30
CA LYS A 207 -11.85 -28.46 -12.42
C LYS A 207 -10.74 -28.99 -11.46
N ASN A 208 -11.25 -29.56 -10.34
CA ASN A 208 -10.68 -30.53 -9.38
C ASN A 208 -9.30 -30.21 -8.80
N ARG A 209 -9.27 -29.37 -7.77
CA ARG A 209 -8.05 -29.02 -7.04
C ARG A 209 -8.10 -29.57 -5.62
N GLN A 210 -7.07 -30.29 -5.22
CA GLN A 210 -6.97 -30.94 -3.90
C GLN A 210 -6.12 -30.13 -2.92
N THR A 211 -5.31 -29.19 -3.40
CA THR A 211 -4.36 -28.43 -2.56
C THR A 211 -4.45 -26.92 -2.80
N LEU A 212 -4.09 -26.13 -1.79
CA LEU A 212 -4.04 -24.67 -1.89
C LEU A 212 -3.13 -24.19 -3.05
N GLY A 213 -1.97 -24.83 -3.24
CA GLY A 213 -1.04 -24.47 -4.33
C GLY A 213 -1.64 -24.53 -5.73
N GLU A 214 -2.60 -25.44 -5.97
CA GLU A 214 -3.32 -25.57 -7.24
C GLU A 214 -4.38 -24.48 -7.40
N VAL A 215 -5.06 -24.11 -6.30
CA VAL A 215 -6.10 -23.05 -6.26
C VAL A 215 -5.51 -21.67 -6.58
N ILE A 216 -4.25 -21.46 -6.19
CA ILE A 216 -3.53 -20.18 -6.27
C ILE A 216 -2.98 -19.91 -7.67
N GLY A 217 -2.98 -20.90 -8.57
CA GLY A 217 -2.70 -20.66 -9.98
C GLY A 217 -1.24 -20.39 -10.30
N ASN A 218 -0.30 -21.22 -9.83
CA ASN A 218 1.09 -21.23 -10.34
C ASN A 218 1.22 -21.79 -11.78
N SER A 219 0.13 -21.88 -12.53
CA SER A 219 0.12 -22.30 -13.93
C SER A 219 -0.78 -21.37 -14.71
N PHE A 220 -0.33 -20.13 -14.86
CA PHE A 220 -0.78 -19.33 -15.99
C PHE A 220 -0.20 -19.95 -17.26
N PRO A 221 -0.98 -20.14 -18.32
CA PRO A 221 -0.41 -20.57 -19.58
C PRO A 221 0.63 -19.54 -20.01
N ALA A 222 1.82 -20.00 -20.40
CA ALA A 222 2.95 -19.13 -20.73
C ALA A 222 2.66 -18.13 -21.87
N ASN A 223 1.58 -18.32 -22.62
CA ASN A 223 1.26 -17.60 -23.85
C ASN A 223 -0.01 -16.72 -23.75
N VAL A 224 -0.51 -16.42 -22.55
CA VAL A 224 -1.65 -15.49 -22.39
C VAL A 224 -1.15 -14.05 -22.45
N LEU A 225 -1.77 -13.23 -23.31
CA LEU A 225 -1.47 -11.82 -23.45
C LEU A 225 -2.23 -10.99 -22.42
N VAL A 226 -1.64 -9.90 -21.94
CA VAL A 226 -2.26 -8.97 -20.99
C VAL A 226 -3.59 -8.41 -21.52
N GLU A 227 -3.67 -8.06 -22.80
CA GLU A 227 -4.91 -7.54 -23.40
C GLU A 227 -6.10 -8.51 -23.32
N SER A 228 -5.85 -9.81 -23.19
CA SER A 228 -6.91 -10.82 -23.09
C SER A 228 -7.55 -10.93 -21.70
N VAL A 229 -6.93 -10.32 -20.67
CA VAL A 229 -7.35 -10.42 -19.27
C VAL A 229 -7.47 -9.06 -18.58
N MET A 230 -6.99 -7.99 -19.20
CA MET A 230 -7.06 -6.65 -18.60
C MET A 230 -8.51 -6.17 -18.47
N VAL A 231 -8.74 -5.32 -17.48
CA VAL A 231 -9.95 -4.51 -17.40
C VAL A 231 -9.76 -3.33 -18.35
N GLU A 232 -10.52 -3.32 -19.44
CA GLU A 232 -10.53 -2.23 -20.42
C GLU A 232 -11.21 -0.97 -19.87
N ASP A 233 -10.76 0.19 -20.35
CA ASP A 233 -11.32 1.52 -20.04
C ASP A 233 -11.52 1.76 -18.52
N PRO A 234 -10.44 1.71 -17.72
CA PRO A 234 -10.51 1.82 -16.28
C PRO A 234 -11.01 3.21 -15.87
N VAL A 235 -11.60 3.29 -14.69
CA VAL A 235 -11.98 4.58 -14.10
C VAL A 235 -10.71 5.38 -13.82
N THR A 236 -10.55 6.53 -14.47
CA THR A 236 -9.43 7.46 -14.24
C THR A 236 -9.90 8.77 -13.63
N ILE A 237 -8.95 9.56 -13.12
CA ILE A 237 -9.18 10.92 -12.62
C ILE A 237 -8.20 11.91 -13.28
N PRO A 238 -8.60 13.17 -13.51
CA PRO A 238 -7.69 14.18 -14.03
C PRO A 238 -6.73 14.70 -12.95
N PRO A 239 -5.62 15.34 -13.35
CA PRO A 239 -4.84 16.18 -12.44
C PRO A 239 -5.72 17.26 -11.76
N GLY A 240 -5.37 17.64 -10.54
CA GLY A 240 -6.11 18.57 -9.69
C GLY A 240 -7.26 17.92 -8.90
N THR A 241 -7.54 16.63 -9.12
CA THR A 241 -8.53 15.90 -8.31
C THR A 241 -8.10 15.90 -6.84
N THR A 242 -9.06 16.03 -5.93
CA THR A 242 -8.78 16.03 -4.49
C THR A 242 -8.75 14.61 -3.92
N VAL A 243 -8.03 14.41 -2.81
CA VAL A 243 -7.96 13.14 -2.09
C VAL A 243 -9.34 12.72 -1.59
N GLY A 244 -10.18 13.67 -1.18
CA GLY A 244 -11.56 13.40 -0.80
C GLY A 244 -12.42 12.88 -1.94
N ASP A 245 -12.29 13.46 -3.14
CA ASP A 245 -13.01 13.02 -4.33
C ASP A 245 -12.50 11.65 -4.81
N ALA A 246 -11.19 11.43 -4.80
CA ALA A 246 -10.60 10.13 -5.10
C ALA A 246 -11.10 9.05 -4.12
N ALA A 247 -11.12 9.35 -2.83
CA ALA A 247 -11.67 8.44 -1.81
C ALA A 247 -13.16 8.16 -2.07
N LYS A 248 -13.94 9.17 -2.42
CA LYS A 248 -15.37 9.01 -2.78
C LYS A 248 -15.53 8.08 -3.98
N ILE A 249 -14.80 8.29 -5.08
CA ILE A 249 -14.87 7.45 -6.28
C ILE A 249 -14.49 6.00 -5.95
N MET A 250 -13.41 5.80 -5.17
CA MET A 250 -12.96 4.48 -4.75
C MET A 250 -14.00 3.74 -3.89
N LEU A 251 -14.70 4.44 -3.00
CA LEU A 251 -15.76 3.87 -2.17
C LEU A 251 -17.02 3.58 -2.98
N ASP A 252 -17.53 4.55 -3.74
CA ASP A 252 -18.78 4.43 -4.50
C ASP A 252 -18.70 3.32 -5.56
N ARG A 253 -17.55 3.18 -6.23
CA ARG A 253 -17.35 2.18 -7.28
C ARG A 253 -16.74 0.88 -6.78
N ASN A 254 -16.48 0.77 -5.47
CA ASN A 254 -15.77 -0.35 -4.86
C ASN A 254 -14.45 -0.73 -5.58
N ILE A 255 -13.65 0.27 -5.94
CA ILE A 255 -12.33 0.09 -6.58
C ILE A 255 -11.21 0.52 -5.63
N SER A 256 -10.01 -0.04 -5.81
CA SER A 256 -8.86 0.24 -4.94
C SER A 256 -7.84 1.19 -5.53
N THR A 257 -7.97 1.54 -6.81
CA THR A 257 -6.90 2.15 -7.61
C THR A 257 -7.51 3.09 -8.63
N LEU A 258 -6.89 4.26 -8.79
CA LEU A 258 -7.25 5.27 -9.77
C LEU A 258 -5.99 5.71 -10.52
N PRO A 259 -5.88 5.39 -11.81
CA PRO A 259 -4.91 6.04 -12.69
C PRO A 259 -5.24 7.53 -12.82
N ILE A 260 -4.21 8.37 -12.78
CA ILE A 260 -4.32 9.80 -12.97
C ILE A 260 -3.91 10.10 -14.40
N THR A 261 -4.80 10.71 -15.18
CA THR A 261 -4.60 10.86 -16.62
C THR A 261 -4.94 12.25 -17.13
N GLU A 262 -4.13 12.77 -18.04
CA GLU A 262 -4.39 13.99 -18.81
C GLU A 262 -4.52 13.59 -20.28
N GLU A 263 -5.67 13.84 -20.92
CA GLU A 263 -5.91 13.42 -22.31
C GLU A 263 -5.63 11.92 -22.58
N ARG A 264 -5.88 11.07 -21.57
CA ARG A 264 -5.54 9.62 -21.51
C ARG A 264 -4.07 9.29 -21.32
N GLU A 265 -3.15 10.24 -21.37
CA GLU A 265 -1.75 10.02 -20.98
C GLU A 265 -1.66 9.75 -19.48
N LEU A 266 -0.93 8.71 -19.09
CA LEU A 266 -0.74 8.36 -17.69
C LEU A 266 0.22 9.35 -17.02
N ARG A 267 -0.24 10.00 -15.94
CA ARG A 267 0.56 10.94 -15.13
C ARG A 267 0.95 10.37 -13.76
N GLY A 268 0.24 9.34 -13.30
CA GLY A 268 0.50 8.68 -12.03
C GLY A 268 -0.60 7.71 -11.65
N ILE A 269 -0.49 7.14 -10.45
CA ILE A 269 -1.48 6.24 -9.87
C ILE A 269 -1.66 6.54 -8.40
N VAL A 270 -2.91 6.49 -7.92
CA VAL A 270 -3.23 6.58 -6.50
C VAL A 270 -4.07 5.38 -6.10
N THR A 271 -3.76 4.79 -4.94
CA THR A 271 -4.44 3.61 -4.41
C THR A 271 -5.04 3.88 -3.03
N LYS A 272 -5.93 3.00 -2.57
CA LYS A 272 -6.39 2.97 -1.17
C LYS A 272 -5.21 2.92 -0.19
N TYR A 273 -4.10 2.27 -0.56
CA TYR A 273 -2.91 2.21 0.28
C TYR A 273 -2.31 3.61 0.47
N ASP A 274 -2.09 4.37 -0.61
CA ASP A 274 -1.55 5.73 -0.53
C ASP A 274 -2.42 6.65 0.33
N LEU A 275 -3.75 6.50 0.24
CA LEU A 275 -4.70 7.29 1.01
C LEU A 275 -4.69 6.93 2.50
N VAL A 276 -4.56 5.64 2.84
CA VAL A 276 -4.41 5.21 4.24
C VAL A 276 -3.05 5.63 4.80
N GLU A 277 -2.00 5.59 3.97
CA GLU A 277 -0.65 6.04 4.30
C GLU A 277 -0.58 7.54 4.59
N LEU A 278 -1.34 8.36 3.86
CA LEU A 278 -1.52 9.77 4.19
C LEU A 278 -2.05 9.93 5.63
N VAL A 279 -3.09 9.19 6.02
CA VAL A 279 -3.65 9.24 7.39
C VAL A 279 -2.62 8.76 8.42
N ALA A 280 -1.93 7.65 8.18
CA ALA A 280 -0.90 7.12 9.08
C ALA A 280 0.29 8.09 9.25
N SER A 281 0.58 8.92 8.24
CA SER A 281 1.65 9.94 8.30
C SER A 281 1.38 11.07 9.31
N PHE A 282 0.15 11.20 9.80
CA PHE A 282 -0.22 12.16 10.85
C PHE A 282 -0.01 11.63 12.27
N ARG A 283 0.42 10.38 12.48
CA ARG A 283 0.69 9.85 13.83
C ARG A 283 1.79 10.66 14.55
N ARG A 284 1.61 10.98 15.85
CA ARG A 284 2.68 11.61 16.65
C ARG A 284 3.84 10.65 16.83
N ARG A 285 5.06 11.13 16.64
CA ARG A 285 6.28 10.40 16.98
C ARG A 285 7.46 11.36 17.05
N ASP A 286 8.41 11.05 17.92
CA ASP A 286 9.67 11.79 18.04
C ASP A 286 10.64 11.42 16.90
N MET A 287 10.48 10.23 16.31
CA MET A 287 11.27 9.72 15.19
C MET A 287 10.35 9.38 14.00
N MET A 288 10.82 9.59 12.78
CA MET A 288 10.11 9.22 11.54
C MET A 288 9.73 7.73 11.53
N TYR A 289 8.57 7.37 10.98
CA TYR A 289 8.22 5.96 10.76
C TYR A 289 9.11 5.34 9.70
N MET A 290 9.69 4.20 9.99
CA MET A 290 10.38 3.36 9.02
C MET A 290 9.70 2.00 8.98
N GLN A 291 9.31 1.56 7.79
CA GLN A 291 8.77 0.23 7.56
C GLN A 291 9.63 -0.48 6.51
N ILE A 292 10.15 -1.64 6.85
CA ILE A 292 10.84 -2.53 5.91
C ILE A 292 10.00 -3.81 5.81
N THR A 293 9.63 -4.19 4.59
CA THR A 293 8.85 -5.40 4.28
C THR A 293 9.61 -6.31 3.33
N GLY A 294 9.22 -7.58 3.26
CA GLY A 294 9.91 -8.58 2.42
C GLY A 294 11.15 -9.22 3.06
N MET A 295 11.39 -8.92 4.35
CA MET A 295 12.47 -9.47 5.16
C MET A 295 11.90 -10.44 6.21
N GLY A 296 12.49 -11.62 6.35
CA GLY A 296 12.10 -12.63 7.34
C GLY A 296 12.84 -12.50 8.66
N GLU A 297 12.51 -13.34 9.65
CA GLU A 297 13.24 -13.40 10.92
C GLU A 297 14.71 -13.82 10.71
N GLU A 298 14.95 -14.63 9.67
CA GLU A 298 16.27 -15.06 9.25
C GLU A 298 17.16 -13.91 8.74
N ASP A 299 16.57 -12.79 8.30
CA ASP A 299 17.28 -11.65 7.72
C ASP A 299 17.49 -10.50 8.74
N ARG A 300 17.43 -10.81 10.05
CA ARG A 300 17.47 -9.78 11.09
C ARG A 300 18.74 -8.95 11.05
N PHE A 301 19.90 -9.58 10.85
CA PHE A 301 21.19 -8.89 10.83
C PHE A 301 21.29 -7.91 9.65
N GLU A 302 20.83 -8.36 8.47
CA GLU A 302 20.72 -7.60 7.25
C GLU A 302 19.79 -6.40 7.43
N THR A 303 18.61 -6.64 8.02
CA THR A 303 17.63 -5.59 8.33
C THR A 303 18.24 -4.52 9.24
N GLU A 304 18.97 -4.91 10.29
CA GLU A 304 19.69 -3.97 11.18
C GLU A 304 20.79 -3.16 10.46
N GLN A 305 21.44 -3.72 9.42
CA GLN A 305 22.37 -2.94 8.59
C GLN A 305 21.62 -1.93 7.71
N MET A 306 20.53 -2.36 7.07
CA MET A 306 19.71 -1.51 6.20
C MET A 306 19.16 -0.32 6.98
N GLU A 307 18.59 -0.56 8.17
CA GLU A 307 18.06 0.47 9.05
C GLU A 307 19.11 1.53 9.38
N ARG A 308 20.38 1.14 9.58
CA ARG A 308 21.48 2.08 9.82
C ARG A 308 21.75 2.97 8.60
N VAL A 309 21.82 2.39 7.40
CA VAL A 309 22.01 3.15 6.15
C VAL A 309 20.86 4.13 5.94
N ILE A 310 19.61 3.63 6.03
CA ILE A 310 18.41 4.44 5.83
C ILE A 310 18.35 5.57 6.86
N THR A 311 18.62 5.28 8.14
CA THR A 311 18.61 6.29 9.20
C THR A 311 19.62 7.41 8.94
N GLN A 312 20.84 7.07 8.52
CA GLN A 312 21.86 8.08 8.18
C GLN A 312 21.43 8.96 7.01
N SER A 313 20.86 8.38 5.95
CA SER A 313 20.36 9.13 4.80
C SER A 313 19.16 10.01 5.15
N VAL A 314 18.21 9.48 5.92
CA VAL A 314 17.04 10.24 6.41
C VAL A 314 17.48 11.43 7.27
N GLN A 315 18.51 11.29 8.10
CA GLN A 315 19.06 12.41 8.87
C GLN A 315 19.62 13.52 7.97
N LYS A 316 20.21 13.19 6.82
CA LYS A 316 20.65 14.20 5.85
C LYS A 316 19.44 14.88 5.19
N ILE A 317 18.45 14.08 4.76
CA ILE A 317 17.20 14.58 4.17
C ILE A 317 16.48 15.53 5.12
N ALA A 318 16.43 15.19 6.41
CA ALA A 318 15.81 16.00 7.46
C ALA A 318 16.41 17.40 7.63
N ARG A 319 17.65 17.63 7.15
CA ARG A 319 18.27 18.97 7.10
C ARG A 319 17.70 19.85 5.98
N ILE A 320 16.98 19.25 5.03
CA ILE A 320 16.46 19.90 3.83
C ILE A 320 14.94 19.99 3.89
N VAL A 321 14.28 18.89 4.23
CA VAL A 321 12.81 18.77 4.33
C VAL A 321 12.45 17.81 5.44
N THR A 322 11.37 18.06 6.18
CA THR A 322 10.91 17.16 7.24
C THR A 322 10.34 15.86 6.65
N PRO A 323 10.98 14.70 6.87
CA PRO A 323 10.44 13.43 6.44
C PRO A 323 9.40 12.94 7.47
N LEU A 324 8.34 12.29 6.99
CA LEU A 324 7.19 11.86 7.79
C LEU A 324 7.14 10.34 7.92
N MET A 325 7.38 9.66 6.80
CA MET A 325 7.29 8.21 6.70
C MET A 325 8.22 7.74 5.60
N PHE A 326 8.90 6.63 5.86
CA PHE A 326 9.65 5.89 4.86
C PHE A 326 9.19 4.44 4.87
N SER A 327 8.79 3.93 3.72
CA SER A 327 8.49 2.51 3.53
C SER A 327 9.40 1.93 2.47
N LEU A 328 9.89 0.72 2.72
CA LEU A 328 10.74 -0.04 1.83
C LEU A 328 10.19 -1.45 1.70
N HIS A 329 9.96 -1.89 0.46
CA HIS A 329 9.74 -3.29 0.16
C HIS A 329 11.00 -3.91 -0.45
N VAL A 330 11.37 -5.10 0.02
CA VAL A 330 12.48 -5.90 -0.48
C VAL A 330 11.96 -7.18 -1.13
N GLY A 331 12.06 -7.27 -2.45
CA GLY A 331 11.84 -8.49 -3.23
C GLY A 331 13.13 -9.28 -3.41
N LYS A 332 13.08 -10.60 -3.23
CA LYS A 332 14.19 -11.53 -3.53
C LYS A 332 13.93 -12.27 -4.83
N TYR A 333 14.78 -12.06 -5.82
CA TYR A 333 14.72 -12.62 -7.17
C TYR A 333 15.86 -13.60 -7.44
N HIS A 334 15.61 -14.58 -8.32
CA HIS A 334 16.59 -15.45 -8.97
C HIS A 334 17.80 -15.84 -8.10
N GLN A 335 17.74 -17.05 -7.52
CA GLN A 335 18.94 -17.66 -6.94
C GLN A 335 19.82 -18.24 -8.05
N GLU A 336 20.92 -17.57 -8.37
CA GLU A 336 22.03 -18.17 -9.13
C GLU A 336 23.11 -18.64 -8.15
N GLY A 337 23.08 -19.93 -7.81
CA GLY A 337 23.98 -20.50 -6.81
C GLY A 337 23.73 -19.90 -5.42
N ILE A 338 24.70 -19.15 -4.89
CA ILE A 338 24.65 -18.55 -3.55
C ILE A 338 24.19 -17.07 -3.61
N ARG A 339 24.13 -16.46 -4.80
CA ARG A 339 23.80 -15.03 -4.95
C ARG A 339 22.31 -14.86 -5.14
N THR A 340 21.74 -13.95 -4.36
CA THR A 340 20.34 -13.54 -4.45
C THR A 340 20.30 -12.14 -5.03
N LYS A 341 19.45 -11.91 -6.03
CA LYS A 341 19.21 -10.57 -6.57
C LYS A 341 18.11 -9.91 -5.75
N TYR A 342 18.34 -8.70 -5.28
CA TYR A 342 17.40 -7.91 -4.49
C TYR A 342 16.78 -6.82 -5.36
N SER A 343 15.45 -6.72 -5.33
CA SER A 343 14.72 -5.57 -5.84
C SER A 343 14.16 -4.79 -4.67
N MET A 344 14.34 -3.47 -4.68
CA MET A 344 13.90 -2.58 -3.62
C MET A 344 12.98 -1.53 -4.18
N ASN A 345 11.83 -1.33 -3.51
CA ASN A 345 10.88 -0.29 -3.82
C ASN A 345 10.71 0.59 -2.58
N GLY A 346 11.27 1.79 -2.65
CA GLY A 346 11.22 2.77 -1.58
C GLY A 346 10.14 3.82 -1.85
N ARG A 347 9.54 4.31 -0.77
CA ARG A 347 8.63 5.45 -0.77
C ARG A 347 8.94 6.34 0.43
N LEU A 348 9.14 7.62 0.16
CA LEU A 348 9.45 8.65 1.14
C LEU A 348 8.34 9.71 1.13
N ILE A 349 7.62 9.82 2.25
CA ILE A 349 6.67 10.91 2.49
C ILE A 349 7.39 12.03 3.21
N THR A 350 7.26 13.24 2.69
CA THR A 350 7.76 14.47 3.33
C THR A 350 6.62 15.45 3.52
N VAL A 351 6.87 16.53 4.27
CA VAL A 351 5.94 17.67 4.34
C VAL A 351 5.65 18.34 2.99
N ASN A 352 6.47 18.09 1.96
CA ASN A 352 6.31 18.65 0.62
C ASN A 352 5.73 17.65 -0.39
N GLY A 353 5.30 16.46 0.06
CA GLY A 353 4.72 15.42 -0.78
C GLY A 353 5.54 14.15 -0.82
N VAL A 354 5.16 13.26 -1.75
CA VAL A 354 5.68 11.90 -1.89
C VAL A 354 6.79 11.82 -2.93
N MET A 355 7.73 10.90 -2.69
CA MET A 355 8.73 10.44 -3.64
C MET A 355 8.73 8.92 -3.61
N THR A 356 8.80 8.27 -4.77
CA THR A 356 9.10 6.85 -4.90
C THR A 356 10.52 6.68 -5.43
N ALA A 357 11.12 5.51 -5.30
CA ALA A 357 12.35 5.13 -5.99
C ALA A 357 12.45 3.61 -6.02
N ASN A 358 13.19 3.07 -6.98
CA ASN A 358 13.49 1.64 -7.04
C ASN A 358 14.99 1.41 -7.25
N ALA A 359 15.51 0.31 -6.72
CA ALA A 359 16.89 -0.13 -6.90
C ALA A 359 16.94 -1.65 -7.06
N VAL A 360 17.88 -2.16 -7.86
CA VAL A 360 18.03 -3.60 -8.08
C VAL A 360 19.51 -3.95 -8.05
N GLU A 361 19.94 -4.73 -7.06
CA GLU A 361 21.35 -5.12 -6.89
C GLU A 361 21.50 -6.57 -6.44
N TRP A 362 22.71 -7.10 -6.60
CA TRP A 362 23.07 -8.43 -6.06
C TRP A 362 23.48 -8.40 -4.59
N ASP A 363 23.68 -7.20 -4.04
CA ASP A 363 23.97 -6.98 -2.64
C ASP A 363 22.90 -6.08 -2.03
N LEU A 364 22.35 -6.53 -0.90
CA LEU A 364 21.23 -5.87 -0.23
C LEU A 364 21.60 -4.48 0.31
N ILE A 365 22.81 -4.34 0.85
CA ILE A 365 23.26 -3.07 1.46
C ILE A 365 23.62 -2.06 0.37
N GLN A 366 24.19 -2.54 -0.74
CA GLN A 366 24.42 -1.73 -1.92
C GLN A 366 23.09 -1.24 -2.51
N ALA A 367 22.10 -2.11 -2.73
CA ALA A 367 20.76 -1.70 -3.16
C ALA A 367 20.15 -0.64 -2.22
N THR A 368 20.29 -0.82 -0.91
CA THR A 368 19.80 0.16 0.08
C THR A 368 20.50 1.50 -0.08
N THR A 369 21.82 1.48 -0.24
CA THR A 369 22.64 2.70 -0.39
C THR A 369 22.27 3.45 -1.66
N ASP A 370 22.14 2.74 -2.78
CA ASP A 370 21.80 3.33 -4.07
C ASP A 370 20.38 3.92 -4.07
N LEU A 371 19.41 3.19 -3.49
CA LEU A 371 18.05 3.67 -3.30
C LEU A 371 18.01 4.97 -2.49
N MET A 372 18.69 5.00 -1.34
CA MET A 372 18.73 6.20 -0.50
C MET A 372 19.47 7.36 -1.18
N GLY A 373 20.50 7.07 -1.98
CA GLY A 373 21.18 8.06 -2.82
C GLY A 373 20.27 8.68 -3.89
N ILE A 374 19.27 7.95 -4.40
CA ILE A 374 18.24 8.52 -5.28
C ILE A 374 17.35 9.51 -4.51
N PHE A 375 16.89 9.14 -3.31
CA PHE A 375 16.09 10.04 -2.47
C PHE A 375 16.84 11.31 -2.07
N GLU A 376 18.11 11.18 -1.64
CA GLU A 376 18.95 12.33 -1.29
C GLU A 376 19.05 13.33 -2.45
N ARG A 377 19.30 12.84 -3.68
CA ARG A 377 19.35 13.68 -4.89
C ARG A 377 18.02 14.34 -5.21
N ARG A 378 16.92 13.57 -5.26
CA ARG A 378 15.58 14.11 -5.56
C ARG A 378 15.13 15.19 -4.57
N VAL A 379 15.51 15.07 -3.29
CA VAL A 379 15.22 16.08 -2.27
C VAL A 379 16.01 17.37 -2.53
N ILE A 380 17.27 17.26 -2.97
CA ILE A 380 18.10 18.42 -3.33
C ILE A 380 17.53 19.10 -4.58
N ASP A 381 17.24 18.34 -5.63
CA ASP A 381 16.75 18.86 -6.91
C ASP A 381 15.43 19.65 -6.72
N LYS A 382 14.46 19.07 -5.99
CA LYS A 382 13.19 19.77 -5.68
C LYS A 382 13.38 21.07 -4.88
N LYS A 383 14.40 21.13 -4.02
CA LYS A 383 14.71 22.37 -3.28
C LYS A 383 15.27 23.44 -4.22
N GLU A 384 16.14 23.06 -5.15
CA GLU A 384 16.71 23.98 -6.14
C GLU A 384 15.64 24.54 -7.08
N GLU A 385 14.75 23.69 -7.60
CA GLU A 385 13.60 24.09 -8.42
C GLU A 385 12.71 25.13 -7.72
N LYS A 386 12.42 24.92 -6.43
CA LYS A 386 11.61 25.85 -5.64
C LYS A 386 12.29 27.20 -5.46
N LEU A 387 13.61 27.22 -5.23
CA LEU A 387 14.39 28.45 -5.11
C LEU A 387 14.45 29.22 -6.44
N ASP A 388 14.60 28.51 -7.55
CA ASP A 388 14.61 29.13 -8.88
C ASP A 388 13.24 29.68 -9.27
N HIS A 389 12.16 28.97 -8.93
CA HIS A 389 10.80 29.48 -9.12
C HIS A 389 10.59 30.78 -8.31
N GLN A 390 10.98 30.80 -7.03
CA GLN A 390 10.89 31.99 -6.17
C GLN A 390 11.71 33.18 -6.69
N ARG A 391 12.91 32.93 -7.23
CA ARG A 391 13.77 33.96 -7.86
C ARG A 391 13.09 34.55 -9.10
N ARG A 392 12.51 33.70 -9.96
CA ARG A 392 11.80 34.14 -11.17
C ARG A 392 10.57 34.97 -10.84
N THR A 393 9.76 34.55 -9.86
CA THR A 393 8.57 35.32 -9.43
C THR A 393 8.91 36.66 -8.79
N ARG A 394 10.06 36.78 -8.09
CA ARG A 394 10.51 38.06 -7.51
C ARG A 394 10.97 39.07 -8.57
N ASN A 395 11.56 38.61 -9.67
CA ASN A 395 12.05 39.50 -10.73
C ASN A 395 10.96 40.07 -11.64
N ILE A 396 9.70 39.59 -11.54
CA ILE A 396 8.57 40.10 -12.33
C ILE A 396 7.92 41.33 -11.65
N GLY A 397 8.32 41.67 -10.42
CA GLY A 397 7.70 42.72 -9.59
C GLY A 397 8.26 44.14 -9.66
N HIS A 398 9.21 44.45 -10.56
CA HIS A 398 9.71 45.82 -10.73
C HIS A 398 9.43 46.36 -12.14
N PRO A 399 8.32 47.10 -12.33
CA PRO A 399 8.19 47.98 -13.48
C PRO A 399 9.13 49.18 -13.28
N TRP A 400 9.96 49.43 -14.29
CA TRP A 400 10.83 50.61 -14.41
C TRP A 400 10.03 51.86 -14.73
#